data_AF-A0A0T5Z4U2-F1
#
_entry.id   AF-A0A0T5Z4U2-F1
#
_cell.length_a   1.000
_cell.length_b   1.000
_cell.length_c   1.000
_cell.angle_alpha   90.00
_cell.angle_beta   90.00
_cell.angle_gamma   90.00
#
_symmetry.space_group_name_H-M   'P 1'
#
loop_
_entity.id
_entity.type
_entity.pdbx_description
1 polymer ?
#
loop_
_entity_poly.entity_id
_entity_poly.type
_entity_poly.pdbx_seq_one_letter_code
_entity_poly.pdbx_strand_id
1 'polypeptide(L)'
;MPRLTKKVFADLAIWMLGFGIVVGIIFPFLLLMLEFPEAEVIRPGFFAITLAAGVLLAMVNYLLVYSVVQPRLNLLVEHMQSTEGMIHNAMRQQSWGHCDAKSCFVPQDSDDEIGATVAAFNQLVAELMRSRKLDNAASEFSHALSSKLDLDELNQHALDLLIEHTEAAAGAVFVEMQGELQVAANRGLERVESIAQSNHLLNALNSGEIRHNWICRKR
;
A
#
# COMPACT_ATOMS: atom_id res chain seq x y z
N MET A 1 10.08 7.94 25.93
CA MET A 1 9.50 7.66 27.26
C MET A 1 9.62 6.17 27.55
N PRO A 2 10.00 5.77 28.77
CA PRO A 2 10.05 4.35 29.15
C PRO A 2 8.65 3.75 29.09
N ARG A 3 8.49 2.62 28.37
CA ARG A 3 7.22 1.91 28.24
C ARG A 3 6.94 1.15 29.53
N LEU A 4 5.92 1.58 30.28
CA LEU A 4 5.48 0.96 31.53
C LEU A 4 4.45 -0.15 31.26
N THR A 5 3.74 -0.09 30.14
CA THR A 5 2.73 -1.07 29.72
C THR A 5 2.78 -1.33 28.22
N LYS A 6 2.11 -2.41 27.77
CA LYS A 6 1.91 -2.68 26.34
C LYS A 6 0.90 -1.72 25.67
N LYS A 7 0.18 -0.90 26.46
CA LYS A 7 -0.88 0.00 25.99
C LYS A 7 -0.38 1.45 26.10
N VAL A 8 -0.08 2.06 24.95
CA VAL A 8 0.42 3.45 24.90
C VAL A 8 -0.50 4.43 25.64
N PHE A 9 -1.81 4.23 25.58
CA PHE A 9 -2.78 5.05 26.32
C PHE A 9 -2.73 4.88 27.84
N ALA A 10 -2.40 3.69 28.34
CA ALA A 10 -2.27 3.46 29.78
C ALA A 10 -0.98 4.13 30.30
N ASP A 11 0.10 4.10 29.54
CA ASP A 11 1.32 4.83 29.88
C ASP A 11 1.09 6.34 29.92
N LEU A 12 0.35 6.86 28.94
CA LEU A 12 -0.01 8.27 28.90
C LEU A 12 -0.86 8.68 30.11
N ALA A 13 -1.85 7.86 30.49
CA ALA A 13 -2.69 8.08 31.67
C ALA A 13 -1.86 8.13 32.96
N ILE A 14 -0.93 7.18 33.14
CA ILE A 14 -0.05 7.11 34.32
C ILE A 14 0.84 8.36 34.40
N TRP A 15 1.43 8.78 33.30
CA TRP A 15 2.28 9.98 33.27
C TRP A 15 1.50 11.27 33.52
N MET A 16 0.31 11.42 32.94
CA MET A 16 -0.53 12.60 33.16
C MET A 16 -1.03 12.69 34.61
N LEU A 17 -1.46 11.55 35.18
CA LEU A 17 -1.89 11.49 36.58
C LEU A 17 -0.72 11.77 37.53
N GLY A 18 0.44 11.17 37.28
CA GLY A 18 1.66 11.42 38.05
C GLY A 18 2.06 12.90 38.01
N PHE A 19 2.01 13.53 36.84
CA PHE A 19 2.26 14.95 36.69
C PHE A 19 1.25 15.81 37.46
N GLY A 20 -0.05 15.50 37.38
CA GLY A 20 -1.10 16.20 38.12
C GLY A 20 -0.92 16.12 39.63
N ILE A 21 -0.50 14.95 40.15
CA ILE A 21 -0.18 14.76 41.57
C ILE A 21 1.05 15.58 41.97
N VAL A 22 2.12 15.52 41.19
CA VAL A 22 3.36 16.29 41.46
C VAL A 22 3.06 17.79 41.49
N VAL A 23 2.30 18.30 40.52
CA VAL A 23 1.87 19.71 40.48
C VAL A 23 1.01 20.04 41.70
N GLY A 24 0.03 19.21 42.04
CA GLY A 24 -0.85 19.41 43.20
C GLY A 24 -0.11 19.43 44.55
N ILE A 25 0.99 18.68 44.67
CA ILE A 25 1.86 18.64 45.85
C ILE A 25 2.79 19.85 45.89
N ILE A 26 3.34 20.30 44.76
CA ILE A 26 4.29 21.42 44.69
C ILE A 26 3.57 22.78 44.84
N PHE A 27 2.32 22.88 44.41
CA PHE A 27 1.56 24.12 44.35
C PHE A 27 1.45 24.89 45.68
N PRO A 28 1.17 24.26 46.84
CA PRO A 28 1.18 24.94 48.13
C PRO A 28 2.54 25.55 48.49
N PHE A 29 3.65 24.88 48.16
CA PHE A 29 5.00 25.39 48.40
C PHE A 29 5.30 26.62 47.52
N LEU A 30 4.80 26.63 46.28
CA LEU A 30 4.91 27.81 45.41
C LEU A 30 4.14 29.00 45.98
N LEU A 31 2.96 28.79 46.57
CA LEU A 31 2.20 29.86 47.21
C LEU A 31 2.90 30.43 48.44
N LEU A 32 3.60 29.60 49.22
CA LEU A 32 4.46 30.07 50.31
C LEU A 32 5.61 30.93 49.79
N MET A 33 6.21 30.56 48.66
CA MET A 33 7.25 31.36 48.00
C MET A 33 6.73 32.71 47.48
N LEU A 34 5.41 32.82 47.24
CA LEU A 34 4.73 34.06 46.86
C LEU A 34 4.24 34.89 48.08
N GLU A 35 4.73 34.60 49.29
CA GLU A 35 4.41 35.33 50.54
C GLU A 35 2.93 35.24 50.97
N PHE A 36 2.20 34.19 50.56
CA PHE A 36 0.85 33.96 51.08
C PHE A 36 0.86 33.58 52.58
N PRO A 37 -0.17 33.96 53.37
CA PRO A 37 -0.23 33.65 54.79
C PRO A 37 -0.17 32.14 55.07
N GLU A 38 0.87 31.71 55.79
CA GLU A 38 1.13 30.29 56.10
C GLU A 38 -0.06 29.60 56.80
N ALA A 39 -0.82 30.38 57.59
CA ALA A 39 -1.97 29.90 58.37
C ALA A 39 -3.18 29.45 57.53
N GLU A 40 -3.24 29.84 56.25
CA GLU A 40 -4.29 29.43 55.30
C GLU A 40 -3.80 28.36 54.33
N VAL A 41 -2.53 28.41 53.92
CA VAL A 41 -1.96 27.52 52.89
C VAL A 41 -1.55 26.14 53.43
N ILE A 42 -1.12 26.05 54.70
CA ILE A 42 -0.66 24.78 55.31
C ILE A 42 -1.82 23.95 55.86
N ARG A 43 -3.06 24.44 55.79
CA ARG A 43 -4.22 23.68 56.26
C ARG A 43 -4.37 22.40 55.44
N PRO A 44 -4.61 21.24 56.08
CA PRO A 44 -4.79 19.97 55.38
C PRO A 44 -5.94 20.01 54.37
N GLY A 45 -6.96 20.85 54.60
CA GLY A 45 -8.03 21.09 53.64
C GLY A 45 -7.57 21.83 52.37
N PHE A 46 -6.66 22.80 52.48
CA PHE A 46 -6.11 23.51 51.34
C PHE A 46 -5.25 22.56 50.48
N PHE A 47 -4.39 21.76 51.12
CA PHE A 47 -3.60 20.74 50.45
C PHE A 47 -4.47 19.68 49.73
N ALA A 48 -5.58 19.26 50.35
CA ALA A 48 -6.51 18.33 49.71
C ALA A 48 -7.16 18.93 48.45
N ILE A 49 -7.52 20.22 48.48
CA ILE A 49 -8.12 20.92 47.34
C ILE A 49 -7.11 21.10 46.20
N THR A 50 -5.86 21.47 46.49
CA THR A 50 -4.82 21.63 45.46
C THR A 50 -4.45 20.31 44.81
N LEU A 51 -4.38 19.24 45.60
CA LEU A 51 -4.17 17.89 45.09
C LEU A 51 -5.34 17.43 44.21
N ALA A 52 -6.58 17.65 44.67
CA ALA A 52 -7.78 17.32 43.90
C ALA A 52 -7.84 18.10 42.58
N ALA A 53 -7.49 19.38 42.59
CA ALA A 53 -7.43 20.21 41.39
C ALA A 53 -6.38 19.69 40.38
N GLY A 54 -5.19 19.30 40.86
CA GLY A 54 -4.14 18.71 40.01
C GLY A 54 -4.56 17.38 39.38
N VAL A 55 -5.22 16.51 40.14
CA VAL A 55 -5.77 15.24 39.64
C VAL A 55 -6.91 15.46 38.64
N LEU A 56 -7.81 16.40 38.93
CA LEU A 56 -8.93 16.73 38.04
C LEU A 56 -8.42 17.28 36.71
N LEU A 57 -7.45 18.20 36.74
CA LEU A 57 -6.80 18.72 35.54
C LEU A 57 -6.16 17.61 34.70
N ALA A 58 -5.42 16.69 35.34
CA ALA A 58 -4.83 15.55 34.67
C ALA A 58 -5.90 14.65 34.03
N MET A 59 -7.01 14.41 34.72
CA MET A 59 -8.13 13.61 34.20
C MET A 59 -8.78 14.26 32.97
N VAL A 60 -9.03 15.57 33.00
CA VAL A 60 -9.60 16.31 31.86
C VAL A 60 -8.65 16.28 30.66
N ASN A 61 -7.35 16.48 30.89
CA ASN A 61 -6.34 16.41 29.83
C ASN A 61 -6.27 15.01 29.19
N TYR A 62 -6.33 13.97 30.01
CA TYR A 62 -6.38 12.59 29.54
C TYR A 62 -7.64 12.33 28.68
N LEU A 63 -8.81 12.78 29.14
CA LEU A 63 -10.07 12.64 28.41
C LEU A 63 -10.02 13.34 27.04
N LEU A 64 -9.44 14.54 26.97
CA LEU A 64 -9.26 15.28 25.72
C LEU A 64 -8.37 14.49 24.74
N VAL A 65 -7.21 14.02 25.20
CA VAL A 65 -6.30 13.25 24.34
C VAL A 65 -6.95 11.94 23.90
N TYR A 66 -7.63 11.23 24.82
CA TYR A 66 -8.31 9.98 24.51
C TYR A 66 -9.42 10.19 23.48
N SER A 67 -10.26 11.21 23.65
CA SER A 67 -11.35 11.52 22.72
C SER A 67 -10.87 11.91 21.33
N VAL A 68 -9.70 12.52 21.19
CA VAL A 68 -9.17 12.96 19.88
C VAL A 68 -8.39 11.86 19.19
N VAL A 69 -7.59 11.09 19.93
CA VAL A 69 -6.64 10.11 19.35
C VAL A 69 -7.29 8.75 19.15
N GLN A 70 -8.21 8.33 20.03
CA GLN A 70 -8.83 7.01 19.94
C GLN A 70 -9.66 6.79 18.65
N PRO A 71 -10.52 7.74 18.20
CA PRO A 71 -11.28 7.54 16.97
C PRO A 71 -10.38 7.39 15.74
N ARG A 72 -9.27 8.14 15.70
CA ARG A 72 -8.29 8.10 14.60
C ARG A 72 -7.54 6.78 14.53
N LEU A 73 -7.16 6.23 15.68
CA LEU A 73 -6.52 4.91 15.74
C LEU A 73 -7.50 3.78 15.43
N ASN A 74 -8.75 3.88 15.87
CA ASN A 74 -9.77 2.89 15.54
C ASN A 74 -10.05 2.87 14.02
N LEU A 75 -10.14 4.03 13.38
CA LEU A 75 -10.27 4.12 11.92
C LEU A 75 -9.09 3.46 11.19
N LEU A 76 -7.87 3.64 11.69
CA LEU A 76 -6.66 3.03 11.12
C LEU A 76 -6.66 1.50 11.28
N VAL A 77 -7.06 0.99 12.46
CA VAL A 77 -7.14 -0.45 12.75
C VAL A 77 -8.28 -1.11 11.96
N GLU A 78 -9.43 -0.46 11.87
CA GLU A 78 -10.59 -0.94 11.13
C GLU A 78 -10.28 -1.06 9.63
N HIS A 79 -9.57 -0.09 9.06
CA HIS A 79 -9.11 -0.18 7.67
C HIS A 79 -8.06 -1.27 7.47
N MET A 80 -7.11 -1.44 8.38
CA MET A 80 -6.14 -2.55 8.29
C MET A 80 -6.81 -3.93 8.38
N GLN A 81 -7.79 -4.10 9.28
CA GLN A 81 -8.53 -5.37 9.44
C GLN A 81 -9.50 -5.64 8.28
N SER A 82 -10.16 -4.60 7.75
CA SER A 82 -11.00 -4.73 6.55
C SER A 82 -10.17 -5.11 5.31
N THR A 83 -8.95 -4.59 5.21
CA THR A 83 -8.04 -4.93 4.11
C THR A 83 -7.51 -6.36 4.25
N GLU A 84 -7.28 -6.86 5.46
CA GLU A 84 -6.88 -8.27 5.69
C GLU A 84 -7.99 -9.25 5.24
N GLY A 85 -9.26 -8.95 5.54
CA GLY A 85 -10.41 -9.76 5.10
C GLY A 85 -10.63 -9.74 3.57
N MET A 86 -10.44 -8.59 2.93
CA MET A 86 -10.53 -8.46 1.48
C MET A 86 -9.34 -9.13 0.76
N ILE A 87 -8.12 -8.98 1.28
CA ILE A 87 -6.94 -9.67 0.75
C ILE A 87 -7.07 -11.18 0.91
N HIS A 88 -7.54 -11.68 2.06
CA HIS A 88 -7.67 -13.12 2.28
C HIS A 88 -8.72 -13.76 1.35
N ASN A 89 -9.83 -13.05 1.08
CA ASN A 89 -10.86 -13.50 0.14
C ASN A 89 -10.44 -13.34 -1.32
N ALA A 90 -9.70 -12.29 -1.69
CA ALA A 90 -9.13 -12.10 -3.03
C ALA A 90 -8.05 -13.14 -3.35
N MET A 91 -7.21 -13.52 -2.37
CA MET A 91 -6.24 -14.61 -2.50
C MET A 91 -6.92 -15.97 -2.74
N ARG A 92 -8.16 -16.16 -2.27
CA ARG A 92 -8.85 -17.45 -2.35
C ARG A 92 -9.63 -17.66 -3.64
N GLN A 93 -10.01 -16.60 -4.33
CA GLN A 93 -10.90 -16.67 -5.50
C GLN A 93 -10.22 -16.35 -6.84
N GLN A 94 -8.93 -16.00 -6.85
CA GLN A 94 -8.19 -15.70 -8.10
C GLN A 94 -8.92 -14.66 -9.00
N SER A 95 -9.79 -13.81 -8.45
CA SER A 95 -10.56 -12.80 -9.20
C SER A 95 -10.32 -11.42 -8.59
N TRP A 96 -9.21 -10.79 -9.00
CA TRP A 96 -8.82 -9.45 -8.53
C TRP A 96 -9.54 -8.31 -9.26
N GLY A 97 -10.52 -8.61 -10.11
CA GLY A 97 -11.27 -7.63 -10.91
C GLY A 97 -12.10 -6.61 -10.10
N HIS A 98 -12.12 -6.70 -8.77
CA HIS A 98 -12.92 -5.83 -7.90
C HIS A 98 -12.13 -5.03 -6.85
N CYS A 99 -10.78 -5.08 -6.85
CA CYS A 99 -10.01 -4.07 -6.08
C CYS A 99 -9.84 -2.81 -6.92
N ASP A 100 -10.88 -1.97 -6.91
CA ASP A 100 -10.81 -0.60 -7.42
C ASP A 100 -10.06 0.27 -6.39
N ALA A 101 -9.48 1.39 -6.85
CA ALA A 101 -8.65 2.29 -6.05
C ALA A 101 -9.34 2.85 -4.80
N LYS A 102 -10.67 2.71 -4.69
CA LYS A 102 -11.47 3.11 -3.52
C LYS A 102 -11.64 2.02 -2.46
N SER A 103 -11.52 0.75 -2.82
CA SER A 103 -11.75 -0.38 -1.91
C SER A 103 -10.46 -0.96 -1.33
N CYS A 104 -9.35 -0.86 -2.07
CA CYS A 104 -8.05 -1.40 -1.65
C CYS A 104 -7.15 -0.37 -0.94
N PHE A 105 -7.42 0.93 -1.11
CA PHE A 105 -6.60 2.00 -0.55
C PHE A 105 -7.29 2.65 0.64
N VAL A 106 -6.49 2.98 1.65
CA VAL A 106 -6.97 3.70 2.83
C VAL A 106 -6.92 5.22 2.55
N PRO A 107 -8.00 5.97 2.80
CA PRO A 107 -8.00 7.43 2.62
C PRO A 107 -7.00 8.09 3.57
N GLN A 108 -6.26 9.08 3.05
CA GLN A 108 -5.31 9.85 3.83
C GLN A 108 -5.96 11.16 4.29
N ASP A 109 -6.43 11.18 5.53
CA ASP A 109 -7.12 12.34 6.13
C ASP A 109 -6.21 13.15 7.07
N SER A 110 -4.90 12.88 7.06
CA SER A 110 -3.93 13.52 7.96
C SER A 110 -2.57 13.71 7.27
N ASP A 111 -1.90 14.81 7.59
CA ASP A 111 -0.56 15.16 7.12
C ASP A 111 0.54 14.87 8.17
N ASP A 112 0.17 14.28 9.31
CA ASP A 112 1.07 13.89 10.39
C ASP A 112 1.62 12.44 10.20
N GLU A 113 2.32 11.90 11.20
CA GLU A 113 2.93 10.57 11.13
C GLU A 113 1.92 9.44 10.88
N ILE A 114 0.63 9.67 11.21
CA ILE A 114 -0.46 8.75 10.88
C ILE A 114 -0.69 8.74 9.37
N GLY A 115 -0.70 9.91 8.72
CA GLY A 115 -0.75 10.05 7.27
C GLY A 115 0.42 9.36 6.57
N ALA A 116 1.63 9.52 7.10
CA ALA A 116 2.83 8.86 6.58
C ALA A 116 2.72 7.32 6.65
N THR A 117 2.08 6.78 7.69
CA THR A 117 1.84 5.34 7.83
C THR A 117 0.83 4.84 6.79
N VAL A 118 -0.25 5.60 6.55
CA VAL A 118 -1.24 5.30 5.51
C VAL A 118 -0.59 5.30 4.12
N ALA A 119 0.26 6.30 3.84
CA ALA A 119 0.98 6.38 2.58
C ALA A 119 1.90 5.17 2.35
N ALA A 120 2.67 4.76 3.37
CA ALA A 120 3.54 3.60 3.29
C ALA A 120 2.77 2.28 3.07
N PHE A 121 1.62 2.11 3.73
CA PHE A 121 0.75 0.95 3.52
C PHE A 121 0.18 0.91 2.09
N ASN A 122 -0.37 2.03 1.62
CA ASN A 122 -0.91 2.15 0.27
C ASN A 122 0.16 1.86 -0.80
N GLN A 123 1.40 2.29 -0.57
CA GLN A 123 2.52 1.97 -1.45
C GLN A 123 2.82 0.47 -1.49
N LEU A 124 2.85 -0.20 -0.33
CA LEU A 124 3.07 -1.64 -0.25
C LEU A 124 1.95 -2.44 -0.96
N VAL A 125 0.70 -2.03 -0.80
CA VAL A 125 -0.44 -2.63 -1.52
C VAL A 125 -0.27 -2.45 -3.03
N ALA A 126 0.13 -1.26 -3.49
CA ALA A 126 0.36 -0.99 -4.90
C ALA A 126 1.49 -1.86 -5.49
N GLU A 127 2.58 -2.05 -4.76
CA GLU A 127 3.71 -2.90 -5.18
C GLU A 127 3.31 -4.38 -5.24
N LEU A 128 2.56 -4.87 -4.25
CA LEU A 128 2.05 -6.25 -4.24
C LEU A 128 1.13 -6.53 -5.43
N MET A 129 0.23 -5.60 -5.74
CA MET A 129 -0.67 -5.71 -6.90
C MET A 129 0.12 -5.75 -8.23
N ARG A 130 1.21 -4.98 -8.34
CA ARG A 130 2.08 -5.02 -9.53
C ARG A 130 2.78 -6.37 -9.68
N SER A 131 3.34 -6.93 -8.60
CA SER A 131 4.00 -8.24 -8.65
C SER A 131 3.03 -9.36 -9.02
N ARG A 132 1.79 -9.33 -8.54
CA ARG A 132 0.77 -10.35 -8.86
C ARG A 132 0.22 -10.27 -10.28
N LYS A 133 0.16 -9.08 -10.88
CA LYS A 133 -0.20 -8.94 -12.30
C LYS A 133 0.80 -9.67 -13.21
N LEU A 134 2.09 -9.64 -12.88
CA LEU A 134 3.12 -10.36 -13.62
C LEU A 134 2.96 -11.89 -13.47
N ASP A 135 2.68 -12.38 -12.26
CA ASP A 135 2.42 -13.81 -12.01
C ASP A 135 1.18 -14.31 -12.76
N ASN A 136 0.07 -13.55 -12.71
CA ASN A 136 -1.17 -13.90 -13.39
C ASN A 136 -1.00 -13.92 -14.91
N ALA A 137 -0.31 -12.92 -15.49
CA ALA A 137 -0.03 -12.89 -16.92
C ALA A 137 0.78 -14.12 -17.37
N ALA A 138 1.78 -14.54 -16.59
CA ALA A 138 2.57 -15.75 -16.87
C ALA A 138 1.72 -17.03 -16.77
N SER A 139 0.82 -17.11 -15.78
CA SER A 139 -0.08 -18.25 -15.60
C SER A 139 -1.17 -18.32 -16.67
N GLU A 140 -1.75 -17.19 -17.06
CA GLU A 140 -2.76 -17.10 -18.11
C GLU A 140 -2.15 -17.46 -19.47
N PHE A 141 -0.94 -16.97 -19.74
CA PHE A 141 -0.16 -17.38 -20.90
C PHE A 141 0.09 -18.90 -20.91
N SER A 142 0.50 -19.47 -19.78
CA SER A 142 0.74 -20.92 -19.67
C SER A 142 -0.56 -21.74 -19.83
N HIS A 143 -1.69 -21.23 -19.34
CA HIS A 143 -2.98 -21.88 -19.47
C HIS A 143 -3.50 -21.80 -20.92
N ALA A 144 -3.36 -20.66 -21.58
CA ALA A 144 -3.64 -20.51 -23.01
C ALA A 144 -2.81 -21.49 -23.85
N LEU A 145 -1.52 -21.63 -23.53
CA LEU A 145 -0.58 -22.60 -24.14
C LEU A 145 -1.02 -24.06 -23.96
N SER A 146 -1.65 -24.38 -22.84
CA SER A 146 -2.08 -25.75 -22.51
C SER A 146 -3.47 -26.10 -23.05
N SER A 147 -4.40 -25.13 -23.10
CA SER A 147 -5.80 -25.40 -23.48
C SER A 147 -6.04 -25.47 -24.98
N LYS A 148 -5.11 -24.94 -25.79
CA LYS A 148 -5.17 -24.99 -27.26
C LYS A 148 -3.99 -25.81 -27.78
N LEU A 149 -4.23 -27.11 -27.95
CA LEU A 149 -3.33 -28.06 -28.61
C LEU A 149 -3.37 -27.96 -30.15
N ASP A 150 -4.02 -26.93 -30.69
CA ASP A 150 -3.92 -26.54 -32.09
C ASP A 150 -2.95 -25.35 -32.18
N LEU A 151 -1.77 -25.61 -32.75
CA LEU A 151 -0.64 -24.67 -32.77
C LEU A 151 -1.03 -23.34 -33.42
N ASP A 152 -1.90 -23.36 -34.42
CA ASP A 152 -2.31 -22.16 -35.15
C ASP A 152 -3.23 -21.26 -34.31
N GLU A 153 -4.20 -21.84 -33.61
CA GLU A 153 -5.08 -21.07 -32.71
C GLU A 153 -4.32 -20.54 -31.50
N LEU A 154 -3.32 -21.28 -31.04
CA LEU A 154 -2.48 -20.90 -29.92
C LEU A 154 -1.59 -19.70 -30.26
N ASN A 155 -0.95 -19.72 -31.42
CA ASN A 155 -0.09 -18.65 -31.88
C ASN A 155 -0.88 -17.34 -32.06
N GLN A 156 -2.11 -17.42 -32.58
CA GLN A 156 -2.99 -16.25 -32.67
C GLN A 156 -3.38 -15.73 -31.29
N HIS A 157 -3.80 -16.60 -30.37
CA HIS A 157 -4.23 -16.15 -29.05
C HIS A 157 -3.08 -15.57 -28.22
N ALA A 158 -1.89 -16.16 -28.31
CA ALA A 158 -0.68 -15.63 -27.68
C ALA A 158 -0.31 -14.24 -28.24
N LEU A 159 -0.40 -14.06 -29.56
CA LEU A 159 -0.15 -12.76 -30.20
C LEU A 159 -1.13 -11.68 -29.73
N ASP A 160 -2.39 -12.04 -29.51
CA ASP A 160 -3.44 -11.13 -29.08
C ASP A 160 -3.16 -10.59 -27.68
N LEU A 161 -2.83 -11.49 -26.76
CA LEU A 161 -2.45 -11.14 -25.39
C LEU A 161 -1.21 -10.24 -25.38
N LEU A 162 -0.21 -10.54 -26.22
CA LEU A 162 1.00 -9.72 -26.33
C LEU A 162 0.70 -8.31 -26.86
N ILE A 163 -0.14 -8.18 -27.89
CA ILE A 163 -0.53 -6.86 -28.43
C ILE A 163 -1.29 -6.06 -27.37
N GLU A 164 -2.25 -6.67 -26.67
CA GLU A 164 -3.04 -6.01 -25.63
C GLU A 164 -2.16 -5.51 -24.47
N HIS A 165 -1.18 -6.31 -24.03
CA HIS A 165 -0.33 -5.97 -22.88
C HIS A 165 0.85 -5.05 -23.21
N THR A 166 1.27 -4.98 -24.47
CA THR A 166 2.40 -4.12 -24.91
C THR A 166 1.95 -2.81 -25.54
N GLU A 167 0.63 -2.56 -25.64
CA GLU A 167 0.04 -1.42 -26.36
C GLU A 167 0.53 -1.31 -27.82
N ALA A 168 0.90 -2.43 -28.42
CA ALA A 168 1.38 -2.47 -29.80
C ALA A 168 0.20 -2.34 -30.79
N ALA A 169 0.39 -1.58 -31.88
CA ALA A 169 -0.66 -1.41 -32.88
C ALA A 169 -0.84 -2.64 -33.80
N ALA A 170 0.20 -3.47 -33.94
CA ALA A 170 0.23 -4.66 -34.79
C ALA A 170 1.40 -5.57 -34.38
N GLY A 171 1.35 -6.85 -34.76
CA GLY A 171 2.41 -7.80 -34.48
C GLY A 171 2.31 -9.09 -35.30
N ALA A 172 3.39 -9.87 -35.33
CA ALA A 172 3.40 -11.21 -35.92
C ALA A 172 4.35 -12.13 -35.14
N VAL A 173 4.04 -13.43 -35.15
CA VAL A 173 4.87 -14.50 -34.60
C VAL A 173 5.43 -15.29 -35.77
N PHE A 174 6.75 -15.51 -35.76
CA PHE A 174 7.44 -16.34 -36.75
C PHE A 174 8.05 -17.56 -36.07
N VAL A 175 7.97 -18.71 -36.74
CA VAL A 175 8.54 -19.97 -36.26
C VAL A 175 9.41 -20.56 -37.36
N GLU A 176 10.61 -21.01 -37.00
CA GLU A 176 11.47 -21.76 -37.92
C GLU A 176 11.03 -23.22 -37.95
N MET A 177 10.60 -23.69 -39.12
CA MET A 177 10.25 -25.08 -39.36
C MET A 177 11.03 -25.59 -40.56
N GLN A 178 11.79 -26.67 -40.36
CA GLN A 178 12.61 -27.30 -41.41
C GLN A 178 13.63 -26.35 -42.06
N GLY A 179 14.14 -25.36 -41.31
CA GLY A 179 15.11 -24.39 -41.81
C GLY A 179 14.51 -23.24 -42.63
N GLU A 180 13.17 -23.18 -42.74
CA GLU A 180 12.46 -22.05 -43.32
C GLU A 180 11.64 -21.32 -42.25
N LEU A 181 11.68 -20.00 -42.32
CA LEU A 181 10.94 -19.15 -41.40
C LEU A 181 9.50 -18.99 -41.89
N GLN A 182 8.54 -19.46 -41.11
CA GLN A 182 7.12 -19.42 -41.44
C GLN A 182 6.37 -18.48 -40.50
N VAL A 183 5.29 -17.89 -41.01
CA VAL A 183 4.43 -17.01 -40.23
C VAL A 183 3.46 -17.88 -39.42
N ALA A 184 3.60 -17.86 -38.11
CA ALA A 184 2.78 -18.62 -37.18
C ALA A 184 1.53 -17.85 -36.72
N ALA A 185 1.62 -16.52 -36.62
CA ALA A 185 0.46 -15.65 -36.39
C ALA A 185 0.74 -14.23 -36.92
N ASN A 186 -0.31 -13.52 -37.32
CA ASN A 186 -0.24 -12.13 -37.78
C ASN A 186 -1.49 -11.37 -37.33
N ARG A 187 -1.30 -10.15 -36.83
CA ARG A 187 -2.38 -9.19 -36.59
C ARG A 187 -1.94 -7.77 -36.96
N GLY A 188 -2.67 -7.17 -37.89
CA GLY A 188 -2.49 -5.76 -38.27
C GLY A 188 -1.29 -5.46 -39.18
N LEU A 189 -0.52 -6.46 -39.62
CA LEU A 189 0.56 -6.29 -40.59
C LEU A 189 0.13 -6.77 -41.99
N GLU A 190 0.37 -5.95 -43.01
CA GLU A 190 0.20 -6.32 -44.41
C GLU A 190 1.50 -6.96 -44.96
N ARG A 191 1.36 -7.97 -45.83
CA ARG A 191 2.46 -8.68 -46.52
C ARG A 191 3.49 -9.31 -45.56
N VAL A 192 3.04 -10.03 -44.55
CA VAL A 192 3.92 -10.62 -43.51
C VAL A 192 4.85 -11.70 -44.06
N GLU A 193 4.48 -12.36 -45.15
CA GLU A 193 5.33 -13.32 -45.84
C GLU A 193 6.62 -12.66 -46.38
N SER A 194 6.54 -11.38 -46.76
CA SER A 194 7.71 -10.62 -47.20
C SER A 194 8.65 -10.23 -46.05
N ILE A 195 8.11 -10.16 -44.82
CA ILE A 195 8.89 -9.88 -43.60
C ILE A 195 9.67 -11.13 -43.18
N ALA A 196 9.10 -12.32 -43.33
CA ALA A 196 9.79 -13.59 -43.08
C ALA A 196 11.05 -13.76 -43.96
N GLN A 197 11.04 -13.18 -45.16
CA GLN A 197 12.16 -13.21 -46.12
C GLN A 197 13.16 -12.06 -45.92
N SER A 198 12.93 -11.18 -44.94
CA SER A 198 13.80 -10.03 -44.69
C SER A 198 15.10 -10.45 -44.02
N ASN A 199 16.23 -10.07 -44.61
CA ASN A 199 17.57 -10.26 -44.02
C ASN A 199 17.70 -9.62 -42.63
N HIS A 200 16.89 -8.61 -42.31
CA HIS A 200 16.92 -7.98 -40.99
C HIS A 200 16.41 -8.91 -39.88
N LEU A 201 15.41 -9.73 -40.19
CA LEU A 201 14.83 -10.67 -39.23
C LEU A 201 15.79 -11.86 -39.01
N LEU A 202 16.35 -12.40 -40.10
CA LEU A 202 17.38 -13.46 -40.04
C LEU A 202 18.63 -13.01 -39.28
N ASN A 203 19.07 -11.77 -39.47
CA ASN A 203 20.20 -11.21 -38.72
C ASN A 203 19.88 -11.01 -37.23
N ALA A 204 18.65 -10.62 -36.88
CA ALA A 204 18.23 -10.51 -35.48
C ALA A 204 18.19 -11.88 -34.79
N LEU A 205 17.68 -12.91 -35.48
CA LEU A 205 17.67 -14.30 -34.99
C LEU A 205 19.09 -14.83 -34.77
N ASN A 206 19.99 -14.63 -35.74
CA ASN A 206 21.37 -15.11 -35.67
C ASN A 206 22.24 -14.37 -34.63
N SER A 207 21.94 -13.10 -34.35
CA SER A 207 22.71 -12.29 -33.39
C SER A 207 22.23 -12.40 -31.95
N GLY A 208 20.97 -12.81 -31.72
CA GLY A 208 20.36 -12.86 -30.39
C GLY A 208 20.18 -11.48 -29.74
N GLU A 209 20.39 -10.38 -30.46
CA GLU A 209 20.26 -9.02 -29.94
C GLU A 209 18.81 -8.52 -30.04
N ILE A 210 18.23 -8.18 -28.90
CA ILE A 210 16.95 -7.46 -28.85
C ILE A 210 17.20 -5.99 -29.26
N ARG A 211 16.77 -5.62 -30.47
CA ARG A 211 16.90 -4.24 -30.98
C ARG A 211 15.60 -3.47 -30.78
N HIS A 212 15.60 -2.61 -29.76
CA HIS A 212 14.45 -1.81 -29.33
C HIS A 212 14.06 -0.63 -30.26
N ASN A 213 14.78 -0.37 -31.37
CA ASN A 213 14.55 0.80 -32.20
C ASN A 213 14.34 0.42 -33.67
N TRP A 214 13.09 0.24 -34.06
CA TRP A 214 12.68 0.26 -35.46
C TRP A 214 11.69 1.40 -35.67
N ILE A 215 12.18 2.49 -36.26
CA ILE A 215 11.32 3.56 -36.77
C ILE A 215 10.67 3.04 -38.04
N CYS A 216 9.40 2.64 -37.94
CA CYS A 216 8.59 2.28 -39.09
C CYS A 216 8.34 3.56 -39.91
N ARG A 217 9.10 3.72 -41.00
CA ARG A 217 8.99 4.88 -41.89
C ARG A 217 7.70 4.74 -42.71
N LYS A 218 6.64 5.46 -42.32
CA LYS A 218 5.42 5.59 -43.15
C LYS A 218 5.82 6.05 -44.55
N ARG A 219 5.44 5.28 -45.57
CA ARG A 219 5.33 5.74 -46.96
C ARG A 219 3.91 6.21 -47.20
#